data_AF-A0A935LR49-F1
#
_entry.id   AF-A0A935LR49-F1
#
_cell.length_a   1.000
_cell.length_b   1.000
_cell.length_c   1.000
_cell.angle_alpha   90.00
_cell.angle_beta   90.00
_cell.angle_gamma   90.00
#
_symmetry.space_group_name_H-M   'P 1'
#
loop_
_entity.id
_entity.type
_entity.pdbx_description
1 polymer ?
#
loop_
_entity_poly.entity_id
_entity_poly.type
_entity_poly.pdbx_seq_one_letter_code
_entity_poly.pdbx_strand_id
1 'polypeptide(L)' 'MASKRDKIRMISTAGTGHFYTTDKNKKTKPEKLEMS' A
#
# COMPACT_ATOMS: atom_id res chain seq x y z
N MET A 1 7.21 -2.70 21.24
CA MET A 1 5.92 -3.06 20.62
C MET A 1 6.07 -3.10 19.10
N ALA A 2 6.05 -4.28 18.48
CA ALA A 2 6.17 -4.39 17.02
C ALA A 2 4.96 -3.72 16.34
N SER A 3 5.21 -2.70 15.52
CA SER A 3 4.15 -1.99 14.80
C SER A 3 3.47 -2.95 13.84
N LYS A 4 2.15 -3.07 13.98
CA LYS A 4 1.26 -3.95 13.22
C LYS A 4 0.95 -3.40 11.82
N ARG A 5 1.93 -2.74 11.22
CA ARG A 5 1.86 -2.15 9.89
C ARG A 5 2.70 -2.99 8.95
N ASP A 6 2.07 -3.45 7.90
CA ASP A 6 2.71 -4.15 6.80
C ASP A 6 3.11 -3.14 5.73
N LYS A 7 4.32 -3.23 5.21
CA LYS A 7 4.72 -2.45 4.03
C LYS A 7 4.04 -3.03 2.79
N ILE A 8 3.37 -2.19 2.01
CA ILE A 8 2.69 -2.57 0.78
C ILE A 8 3.24 -1.78 -0.42
N ARG A 9 3.11 -2.38 -1.62
CA ARG A 9 3.50 -1.77 -2.89
C ARG A 9 2.24 -1.34 -3.64
N MET A 10 2.16 -0.07 -4.02
CA MET A 10 1.11 0.49 -4.87
C MET A 10 1.68 0.75 -6.26
N ILE A 11 1.16 0.04 -7.26
CA ILE A 11 1.60 0.17 -8.66
C ILE A 11 0.88 1.38 -9.26
N SER A 12 1.62 2.30 -9.87
CA SER A 12 1.03 3.43 -10.58
C SER A 12 0.32 2.96 -11.84
N THR A 13 -0.89 3.47 -12.07
CA THR A 13 -1.70 3.19 -13.27
C THR A 13 -1.22 3.96 -14.51
N ALA A 14 -0.30 4.92 -14.35
CA ALA A 14 0.18 5.80 -15.42
C ALA A 14 1.08 5.11 -16.47
N GLY A 15 1.27 3.78 -16.40
CA GLY A 15 2.06 3.02 -17.39
C GLY A 15 3.57 3.29 -17.37
N THR A 16 4.06 4.07 -16.40
CA THR A 16 5.47 4.47 -16.26
C THR A 16 6.33 3.46 -15.52
N GLY A 17 5.75 2.36 -15.03
CA GLY A 17 6.45 1.37 -14.20
C GLY A 17 6.80 1.84 -12.79
N HIS A 18 6.40 3.07 -12.41
CA HIS A 18 6.61 3.60 -11.07
C HIS A 18 5.70 2.90 -10.04
N PHE A 19 6.24 2.68 -8.85
CA PHE A 19 5.49 2.16 -7.70
C PHE A 19 5.80 2.98 -6.46
N TYR A 20 4.81 3.11 -5.60
CA TYR A 20 4.95 3.71 -4.28
C TYR A 20 4.97 2.63 -3.21
N THR A 21 5.67 2.88 -2.12
CA THR A 21 5.64 2.03 -0.94
C THR A 21 5.03 2.79 0.21
N THR A 22 4.08 2.16 0.89
CA THR A 22 3.43 2.76 2.07
C THR A 22 3.20 1.69 3.13
N ASP A 23 3.08 2.11 4.37
CA ASP A 23 2.84 1.21 5.51
C ASP A 23 1.34 1.18 5.81
N LYS A 24 0.75 -0.02 5.76
CA LYS A 24 -0.68 -0.23 5.93
C LYS A 24 -0.96 -1.24 7.03
N ASN A 25 -1.93 -0.94 7.87
CA ASN A 25 -2.44 -1.90 8.85
C ASN A 25 -3.57 -2.74 8.23
N LYS A 26 -3.28 -4.02 7.95
CA LYS A 26 -4.25 -4.97 7.38
C LYS A 26 -5.47 -5.22 8.27
N LYS A 27 -5.39 -4.95 9.58
CA LYS A 27 -6.51 -5.17 10.51
C LYS A 27 -7.62 -4.12 10.39
N THR A 28 -7.25 -2.86 10.17
CA THR A 28 -8.23 -1.76 10.09
C THR A 28 -8.66 -1.49 8.66
N LYS A 29 -7.81 -1.81 7.68
CA LYS A 29 -8.09 -1.66 6.26
C LYS A 29 -7.72 -2.97 5.55
N PRO A 30 -8.65 -3.92 5.40
CA PRO A 30 -8.39 -5.15 4.65
C PRO A 30 -8.34 -4.89 3.13
N GLU A 31 -9.12 -3.93 2.64
CA GLU A 31 -9.29 -3.65 1.20
C GLU A 31 -8.06 -3.04 0.54
N LYS A 32 -7.84 -3.33 -0.75
CA LYS A 32 -6.70 -2.81 -1.51
C LYS A 32 -6.74 -1.28 -1.54
N LEU A 33 -5.60 -0.64 -1.25
CA LEU A 33 -5.48 0.81 -1.40
C LEU A 33 -5.23 1.11 -2.87
N GLU A 34 -6.18 1.78 -3.50
CA GLU A 34 -6.08 2.29 -4.86
C GLU A 34 -6.12 3.82 -4.80
N MET A 35 -5.22 4.45 -5.53
CA MET A 35 -5.11 5.91 -5.60
C MET A 35 -5.30 6.27 -7.06
N SER A 36 -6.44 6.92 -7.35
CA SER A 36 -6.89 7.34 -8.68
C SER A 36 -6.04 8.48 -9.23
#